data_AF-A0A7J0CNH7-F1
#
_entry.id   AF-A0A7J0CNH7-F1
#
_cell.length_a   1.000
_cell.length_b   1.000
_cell.length_c   1.000
_cell.angle_alpha   90.00
_cell.angle_beta   90.00
_cell.angle_gamma   90.00
#
_symmetry.space_group_name_H-M   'P 1'
#
loop_
_entity.id
_entity.type
_entity.pdbx_description
1 polymer ?
#
loop_
_entity_poly.entity_id
_entity_poly.type
_entity_poly.pdbx_seq_one_letter_code
_entity_poly.pdbx_strand_id
1 'polypeptide(L)' 'MAYYGILANQPIYYGLLSSLAVYVVVSLATPPTDVAVLAAWRERVAGRGAPDPEPATT' A
#
# COMPACT_ATOMS: atom_id res chain seq x y z
N MET A 1 -30.86 -9.76 22.11
CA MET A 1 -30.70 -10.70 20.98
C MET A 1 -29.25 -10.61 20.49
N ALA A 2 -28.20 -11.06 21.21
CA ALA A 2 -28.02 -12.37 21.81
C ALA A 2 -28.29 -13.51 20.81
N TYR A 3 -27.57 -13.55 19.68
CA TYR A 3 -27.41 -14.79 18.90
C TYR A 3 -26.10 -14.78 18.05
N TYR A 4 -25.04 -15.39 18.60
CA TYR A 4 -24.02 -16.25 17.97
C TYR A 4 -23.63 -15.99 16.49
N GLY A 5 -22.37 -15.77 16.14
CA GLY A 5 -21.21 -16.27 16.83
C GLY A 5 -19.90 -15.76 16.27
N ILE A 6 -18.85 -16.07 17.00
CA ILE A 6 -17.44 -15.76 16.76
C ILE A 6 -16.89 -16.30 15.41
N LEU A 7 -17.75 -16.92 14.59
CA LEU A 7 -17.57 -17.46 13.23
C LEU A 7 -18.36 -16.67 12.16
N ALA A 8 -19.07 -15.59 12.51
CA ALA A 8 -19.75 -14.72 11.56
C ALA A 8 -18.71 -13.94 10.76
N ASN A 9 -18.12 -14.60 9.77
CA ASN A 9 -17.20 -14.04 8.78
C ASN A 9 -17.94 -13.19 7.74
N GLN A 10 -19.26 -13.32 7.62
CA GLN A 10 -20.06 -12.58 6.63
C GLN A 10 -19.89 -11.06 6.76
N PRO A 11 -20.00 -10.43 7.94
CA PRO A 11 -19.72 -9.00 8.10
C PRO A 11 -18.28 -8.63 7.72
N ILE A 12 -17.32 -9.52 7.99
CA ILE A 12 -15.91 -9.32 7.63
C ILE A 12 -15.75 -9.34 6.11
N TYR A 13 -16.35 -10.31 5.41
CA TYR A 13 -16.31 -10.39 3.95
C TYR A 13 -16.99 -9.19 3.29
N TYR A 14 -18.13 -8.75 3.80
CA TYR A 14 -18.78 -7.53 3.30
C TYR A 14 -17.90 -6.31 3.53
N GLY A 15 -17.26 -6.20 4.70
CA GLY A 15 -16.31 -5.12 4.99
C GLY A 15 -15.08 -5.14 4.07
N LEU A 16 -14.46 -6.30 3.89
CA LEU A 16 -13.31 -6.49 3.01
C LEU A 16 -13.65 -6.17 1.56
N LEU A 17 -14.75 -6.73 1.04
CA LEU A 17 -15.19 -6.48 -0.33
C LEU A 17 -15.55 -5.01 -0.55
N SER A 18 -16.22 -4.38 0.42
CA SER A 18 -16.51 -2.95 0.38
C SER A 18 -15.23 -2.11 0.38
N SER A 19 -14.27 -2.43 1.26
CA SER A 19 -12.99 -1.72 1.30
C SER A 19 -12.18 -1.86 0.02
N LEU A 20 -12.18 -3.05 -0.59
CA LEU A 20 -11.53 -3.31 -1.86
C LEU A 20 -12.21 -2.50 -2.99
N ALA A 21 -13.53 -2.53 -3.06
CA ALA A 21 -14.28 -1.78 -4.05
C ALA A 21 -14.02 -0.27 -3.92
N VAL A 22 -14.07 0.27 -2.70
CA VAL A 22 -13.77 1.69 -2.43
C VAL A 22 -12.33 2.02 -2.82
N TYR A 23 -11.36 1.20 -2.42
CA TYR A 23 -9.95 1.41 -2.76
C TYR A 23 -9.74 1.46 -4.28
N VAL A 24 -10.29 0.49 -5.02
CA VAL A 24 -10.15 0.43 -6.48
C VAL A 24 -10.83 1.63 -7.14
N VAL A 25 -12.08 1.93 -6.76
CA VAL A 25 -12.85 3.03 -7.36
C VAL A 25 -12.15 4.37 -7.12
N VAL A 26 -11.74 4.64 -5.87
CA VAL A 26 -11.04 5.89 -5.54
C VAL A 26 -9.69 5.95 -6.23
N SER A 27 -8.91 4.86 -6.23
CA SER A 27 -7.60 4.81 -6.88
C SER A 27 -7.69 5.08 -8.38
N LEU A 28 -8.73 4.59 -9.07
CA LEU A 28 -8.95 4.83 -10.49
C LEU A 28 -9.52 6.23 -10.76
N ALA A 29 -10.29 6.77 -9.83
CA ALA A 29 -10.82 8.13 -9.92
C ALA A 29 -9.74 9.20 -9.65
N THR A 30 -8.67 8.86 -8.94
CA THR A 30 -7.54 9.77 -8.68
C THR A 30 -6.54 9.79 -9.82
N PRO A 31 -5.88 10.94 -10.08
CA PRO A 31 -4.81 11.01 -11.08
C PRO A 31 -3.70 9.98 -10.84
N PRO A 32 -3.10 9.45 -11.91
CA PRO A 32 -1.97 8.53 -11.79
C PRO A 32 -0.80 9.21 -11.07
N THR A 33 -0.07 8.44 -10.25
CA THR A 33 1.14 8.92 -9.59
C THR A 33 2.15 9.43 -10.63
N ASP A 34 2.75 10.58 -10.36
CA ASP A 34 3.76 11.19 -11.22
C ASP A 34 4.92 10.20 -11.50
N VAL A 35 5.26 10.08 -12.78
CA VAL A 35 6.34 9.22 -13.29
C VAL A 35 7.69 9.56 -12.66
N ALA A 36 7.95 10.82 -12.34
CA ALA A 36 9.19 11.26 -11.71
C ALA A 36 9.32 10.70 -10.28
N VAL A 37 8.22 10.72 -9.52
CA VAL A 37 8.16 10.17 -8.16
C VAL A 37 8.34 8.65 -8.19
N LEU A 38 7.70 7.98 -9.16
CA LEU A 38 7.81 6.53 -9.32
C LEU A 38 9.23 6.10 -9.72
N ALA A 39 9.91 6.88 -10.57
CA ALA A 39 11.30 6.64 -10.95
C ALA A 39 12.25 6.76 -9.75
N ALA A 40 12.14 7.85 -8.99
CA ALA A 40 12.94 8.06 -7.77
C ALA A 40 12.71 6.95 -6.73
N TRP A 41 11.46 6.51 -6.56
CA TRP A 41 11.15 5.38 -5.68
C TRP A 41 11.80 4.07 -6.17
N ARG A 42 11.75 3.78 -7.48
CA ARG A 42 12.38 2.58 -8.06
C ARG A 42 13.90 2.58 -7.89
N GLU A 43 14.55 3.73 -8.02
CA GLU A 43 16.00 3.86 -7.78
C GLU A 43 16.36 3.56 -6.34
N ARG A 44 15.56 4.04 -5.38
CA ARG A 44 15.74 3.73 -3.94
C ARG A 44 15.55 2.25 -3.65
N VAL A 45 14.48 1.64 -4.18
CA VAL A 45 14.20 0.21 -3.99
C VAL A 45 15.29 -0.66 -4.61
N ALA A 46 15.88 -0.22 -5.72
CA ALA A 46 16.99 -0.90 -6.35
C ALA A 46 18.35 -0.68 -5.65
N GLY A 47 18.37 0.04 -4.52
CA GLY A 47 19.59 0.34 -3.76
C GLY A 47 20.51 1.38 -4.41
N ARG A 48 20.09 2.04 -5.50
CA ARG A 48 20.90 3.01 -6.26
C ARG A 48 20.86 4.45 -5.73
N GLY A 49 20.20 4.67 -4.59
CA GLY A 49 20.08 5.97 -3.94
C GLY A 49 20.70 6.03 -2.54
N ALA A 50 21.41 4.99 -2.10
CA ALA A 50 22.21 5.07 -0.90
C ALA A 50 23.51 5.81 -1.26
N PRO A 51 23.90 6.88 -0.53
CA PRO A 51 25.26 7.40 -0.66
C PRO A 51 26.24 6.25 -0.39
N ASP A 52 27.31 6.16 -1.18
CA ASP A 52 28.39 5.23 -0.90
C ASP A 52 28.78 5.38 0.58
N PRO A 53 28.95 4.29 1.34
CA PRO A 53 29.43 4.39 2.70
C PRO A 53 30.77 5.14 2.65
N GLU A 54 30.74 6.39 3.11
CA GLU A 54 31.93 7.21 3.25
C GLU A 54 32.94 6.38 4.05
N PRO A 55 34.14 6.12 3.51
CA PRO A 55 35.08 5.24 4.16
C PRO A 55 35.34 5.80 5.55
N ALA A 56 35.03 5.00 6.57
CA ALA A 56 35.23 5.39 7.96
C ALA A 56 36.71 5.73 8.15
N THR A 57 37.03 7.02 8.13
CA THR A 57 38.36 7.54 8.37
C THR A 57 38.69 7.25 9.83
N THR A 58 39.45 6.18 10.05
CA THR A 58 40.10 5.85 11.32
C THR A 58 41.54 6.35 11.27
#